data_AF-A0A1M3E6I7-F1
#
_entry.id   AF-A0A1M3E6I7-F1
#
_cell.length_a   1.000
_cell.length_b   1.000
_cell.length_c   1.000
_cell.angle_alpha   90.00
_cell.angle_beta   90.00
_cell.angle_gamma   90.00
#
_symmetry.space_group_name_H-M   'P 1'
#
loop_
_entity.id
_entity.type
_entity.pdbx_description
1 polymer ?
#
loop_
_entity_poly.entity_id
_entity_poly.type
_entity_poly.pdbx_seq_one_letter_code
_entity_poly.pdbx_strand_id
1 'polypeptide(L)'
;MKKTFFVLFGLMMTLFSSSVSYGQNGKVHYTSTKTVNAIAEDQKEIHYTYKVFKNNDGSFGYEILANGKTYFYQPNYPGRTEGFAEKKTCDVIATLVIKKINSGKMIPAVNDRELDAYGLKK
;
A
#
# COMPACT_ATOMS: atom_id res chain seq x y z
N MET A 1 -20.86 21.16 64.43
CA MET A 1 -20.99 19.79 63.90
C MET A 1 -19.64 19.35 63.38
N LYS A 2 -19.25 18.12 63.74
CA LYS A 2 -17.94 17.51 63.48
C LYS A 2 -17.79 17.20 61.99
N LYS A 3 -16.58 17.39 61.44
CA LYS A 3 -15.83 16.36 60.69
C LYS A 3 -14.42 16.86 60.34
N THR A 4 -13.49 16.39 61.14
CA THR A 4 -12.07 16.19 60.87
C THR A 4 -11.87 15.16 59.74
N PHE A 5 -10.84 15.30 58.89
CA PHE A 5 -9.70 14.37 58.70
C PHE A 5 -8.89 14.78 57.43
N PHE A 6 -7.58 15.07 57.57
CA PHE A 6 -6.42 14.27 57.09
C PHE A 6 -6.18 14.34 55.56
N VAL A 7 -4.97 14.42 54.98
CA VAL A 7 -3.60 14.36 55.49
C VAL A 7 -2.64 14.87 54.41
N LEU A 8 -1.46 15.32 54.86
CA LEU A 8 -0.20 15.59 54.16
C LEU A 8 -0.16 15.41 52.63
N PHE A 9 -0.02 16.53 51.92
CA PHE A 9 0.49 16.57 50.54
C PHE A 9 2.01 16.72 50.62
N GLY A 10 2.70 15.59 50.59
CA GLY A 10 4.15 15.52 50.61
C GLY A 10 4.68 14.95 49.30
N LEU A 11 5.77 15.58 48.84
CA LEU A 11 6.91 14.97 48.14
C LEU A 11 7.01 15.18 46.62
N MET A 12 7.97 16.05 46.28
CA MET A 12 8.95 15.93 45.18
C MET A 12 8.42 15.85 43.74
N MET A 13 8.19 17.02 43.16
CA MET A 13 8.26 17.22 41.72
C MET A 13 9.73 17.38 41.33
N THR A 14 10.44 16.25 41.15
CA THR A 14 11.80 16.25 40.59
C THR A 14 11.74 16.33 39.07
N LEU A 15 12.54 17.25 38.56
CA LEU A 15 12.79 17.55 37.15
C LEU A 15 13.27 16.28 36.42
N PHE A 16 12.55 15.86 35.39
CA PHE A 16 13.12 14.99 34.36
C PHE A 16 13.16 15.74 33.03
N SER A 17 14.36 16.20 32.72
CA SER A 17 14.76 16.68 31.40
C SER A 17 14.50 15.59 30.36
N SER A 18 13.62 15.86 29.41
CA SER A 18 13.43 15.01 28.24
C SER A 18 14.58 15.23 27.26
N SER A 19 15.62 14.41 27.38
CA SER A 19 16.57 14.20 26.28
C SER A 19 15.88 13.34 25.21
N VAL A 20 15.45 13.98 24.12
CA VAL A 20 15.17 13.27 22.86
C VAL A 20 16.50 12.72 22.36
N SER A 21 16.66 11.40 22.45
CA SER A 21 17.76 10.68 21.82
C SER A 21 17.28 10.16 20.48
N TYR A 22 17.75 10.77 19.39
CA TYR A 22 17.65 10.22 18.05
C TYR A 22 18.74 9.15 17.88
N GLY A 23 18.38 7.90 18.15
CA GLY A 23 19.21 6.72 17.91
C GLY A 23 18.89 6.07 16.57
N GLN A 24 19.73 6.35 15.56
CA GLN A 24 19.85 5.54 14.34
C GLN A 24 20.40 4.13 14.67
N ASN A 25 20.00 3.15 13.86
CA ASN A 25 20.51 1.78 13.72
C ASN A 25 19.66 0.66 14.34
N GLY A 26 18.70 0.19 13.55
CA GLY A 26 18.19 -1.17 13.63
C GLY A 26 18.21 -1.79 12.24
N LYS A 27 19.24 -2.59 11.92
CA LYS A 27 19.13 -3.60 10.88
C LYS A 27 18.00 -4.52 11.30
N VAL A 28 16.90 -4.54 10.56
CA VAL A 28 15.80 -5.45 10.85
C VAL A 28 16.26 -6.86 10.49
N HIS A 29 16.69 -7.62 11.48
CA HIS A 29 16.81 -9.07 11.39
C HIS A 29 15.39 -9.65 11.44
N TYR A 30 14.85 -10.04 10.29
CA TYR A 30 13.68 -10.89 10.25
C TYR A 30 14.12 -12.33 10.52
N THR A 31 14.29 -12.70 11.79
CA THR A 31 14.30 -14.12 12.16
C THR A 31 12.86 -14.53 12.47
N SER A 32 12.14 -15.01 11.45
CA SER A 32 10.96 -15.84 11.67
C SER A 32 11.34 -17.27 11.33
N THR A 33 11.82 -18.01 12.32
CA THR A 33 11.98 -19.45 12.21
C THR A 33 10.60 -20.07 12.35
N LYS A 34 9.94 -20.35 11.22
CA LYS A 34 8.84 -21.31 11.17
C LYS A 34 9.31 -22.50 10.35
N THR A 35 9.98 -23.44 11.00
CA THR A 35 10.22 -24.76 10.44
C THR A 35 8.88 -25.49 10.40
N VAL A 36 8.18 -25.40 9.28
CA VAL A 36 7.17 -26.39 8.90
C VAL A 36 7.69 -27.08 7.66
N ASN A 37 7.94 -28.38 7.76
CA ASN A 37 8.03 -29.25 6.60
C ASN A 37 6.63 -29.26 5.95
N ALA A 38 6.35 -28.26 5.12
CA ALA A 38 5.21 -28.26 4.22
C ALA A 38 5.72 -28.73 2.87
N ILE A 39 5.46 -30.01 2.59
CA ILE A 39 5.39 -30.59 1.25
C ILE A 39 4.79 -29.52 0.32
N ALA A 40 5.53 -29.18 -0.75
CA ALA A 40 5.19 -28.10 -1.66
C ALA A 40 3.70 -28.11 -2.01
N GLU A 41 2.96 -27.13 -1.48
CA GLU A 41 1.61 -26.86 -1.96
C GLU A 41 1.73 -26.56 -3.45
N ASP A 42 1.01 -27.33 -4.26
CA ASP A 42 0.77 -27.10 -5.68
C ASP A 42 0.57 -25.60 -5.90
N GLN A 43 1.58 -24.93 -6.47
CA GLN A 43 1.54 -23.49 -6.67
C GLN A 43 0.54 -23.23 -7.79
N LYS A 44 -0.73 -23.13 -7.40
CA LYS A 44 -1.81 -22.81 -8.30
C LYS A 44 -1.43 -21.54 -9.06
N GLU A 45 -1.20 -21.70 -10.35
CA GLU A 45 -0.87 -20.60 -11.24
C GLU A 45 -1.91 -19.48 -11.08
N ILE A 46 -1.46 -18.26 -10.79
CA ILE A 46 -2.34 -17.12 -10.66
C ILE A 46 -2.51 -16.48 -12.03
N HIS A 47 -3.72 -16.58 -12.58
CA HIS A 47 -4.05 -15.91 -13.83
C HIS A 47 -4.54 -14.48 -13.56
N TYR A 48 -3.76 -13.50 -14.01
CA TYR A 48 -4.09 -12.09 -13.89
C TYR A 48 -4.80 -11.58 -15.15
N THR A 49 -5.96 -10.94 -14.95
CA THR A 49 -6.75 -10.27 -15.98
C THR A 49 -7.08 -8.85 -15.52
N TYR A 50 -7.69 -8.02 -16.37
CA TYR A 50 -8.17 -6.71 -15.96
C TYR A 50 -9.56 -6.39 -16.50
N LYS A 51 -10.24 -5.44 -15.85
CA LYS A 51 -11.47 -4.80 -16.32
C LYS A 51 -11.31 -3.30 -16.25
N VAL A 52 -11.77 -2.61 -17.29
CA VAL A 52 -11.88 -1.14 -17.29
C VAL A 52 -13.31 -0.75 -16.99
N PHE A 53 -13.47 0.23 -16.12
CA PHE A 53 -14.76 0.79 -15.73
C PHE A 53 -14.77 2.30 -15.91
N LYS A 54 -15.98 2.87 -15.96
CA LYS A 54 -16.20 4.32 -16.02
C LYS A 54 -16.56 4.83 -14.63
N ASN A 55 -15.90 5.88 -14.19
CA ASN A 55 -16.16 6.59 -12.95
C ASN A 55 -17.41 7.48 -13.07
N ASN A 56 -17.92 7.93 -11.92
CA ASN A 56 -19.08 8.83 -11.85
C ASN A 56 -18.82 10.19 -12.53
N ASP A 57 -17.57 10.65 -12.55
CA ASP A 57 -17.14 11.88 -13.23
C ASP A 57 -16.93 11.71 -14.75
N GLY A 58 -17.15 10.50 -15.26
CA GLY A 58 -17.00 10.14 -16.67
C GLY A 58 -15.59 9.75 -17.09
N SER A 59 -14.60 9.85 -16.20
CA SER A 59 -13.26 9.32 -16.43
C SER A 59 -13.24 7.78 -16.35
N PHE A 60 -12.11 7.17 -16.70
CA PHE A 60 -11.94 5.72 -16.66
C PHE A 60 -10.99 5.30 -15.53
N GLY A 61 -11.24 4.12 -14.96
CA GLY A 61 -10.37 3.42 -14.04
C GLY A 61 -10.26 1.94 -14.42
N TYR A 62 -9.41 1.19 -13.73
CA TYR A 62 -9.29 -0.25 -13.96
C TYR A 62 -9.16 -1.04 -12.66
N GLU A 63 -9.54 -2.31 -12.73
CA GLU A 63 -9.22 -3.30 -11.71
C GLU A 63 -8.46 -4.47 -12.33
N ILE A 64 -7.49 -5.00 -11.60
CA ILE A 64 -6.80 -6.24 -11.93
C ILE A 64 -7.43 -7.35 -11.09
N LEU A 65 -7.72 -8.47 -11.75
CA LEU A 65 -8.30 -9.64 -11.12
C LEU A 65 -7.27 -10.76 -11.07
N ALA A 66 -7.07 -11.36 -9.91
CA ALA A 66 -6.34 -12.62 -9.74
C ALA A 66 -7.37 -13.76 -9.68
N ASN A 67 -7.36 -14.65 -10.66
CA ASN A 67 -8.32 -15.76 -10.76
C ASN A 67 -9.79 -15.29 -10.63
N GLY A 68 -10.11 -14.16 -11.26
CA GLY A 68 -11.45 -13.56 -11.27
C GLY A 68 -11.82 -12.72 -10.04
N LYS A 69 -10.97 -12.65 -9.01
CA LYS A 69 -11.18 -11.82 -7.81
C LYS A 69 -10.37 -10.54 -7.86
N THR A 70 -10.92 -9.41 -7.44
CA THR A 70 -10.21 -8.12 -7.39
C THR A 70 -8.93 -8.24 -6.57
N TYR A 71 -7.80 -8.02 -7.25
CA TYR A 71 -6.46 -8.03 -6.70
C TYR A 71 -5.95 -6.60 -6.49
N PHE A 72 -6.27 -5.71 -7.43
CA PHE A 72 -5.87 -4.31 -7.39
C PHE A 72 -6.97 -3.44 -8.01
N TYR A 73 -7.31 -2.33 -7.37
CA TYR A 73 -8.37 -1.42 -7.81
C TYR A 73 -7.81 -0.01 -7.93
N GLN A 74 -7.82 0.54 -9.14
CA GLN A 74 -7.21 1.82 -9.48
C GLN A 74 -8.24 2.68 -10.23
N PRO A 75 -9.11 3.41 -9.49
CA PRO A 75 -10.13 4.27 -10.10
C PRO A 75 -9.51 5.50 -10.77
N ASN A 76 -8.35 5.94 -10.28
CA ASN A 76 -7.71 7.18 -10.68
C ASN A 76 -6.41 6.93 -11.43
N TYR A 77 -5.96 7.92 -12.18
CA TYR A 77 -4.61 7.93 -12.71
C TYR A 77 -3.59 7.87 -11.54
N PRO A 78 -2.55 7.02 -11.61
CA PRO A 78 -1.55 6.93 -10.54
C PRO A 78 -0.95 8.29 -10.18
N GLY A 79 -0.94 8.63 -8.89
CA GLY A 79 -0.44 9.93 -8.41
C GLY A 79 -1.39 11.11 -8.62
N ARG A 80 -2.63 10.88 -9.07
CA ARG A 80 -3.62 11.94 -9.30
C ARG A 80 -4.98 11.62 -8.69
N THR A 81 -5.81 12.65 -8.59
CA THR A 81 -7.20 12.56 -8.11
C THR A 81 -8.20 12.21 -9.21
N GLU A 82 -7.89 12.51 -10.48
CA GLU A 82 -8.77 12.18 -11.60
C GLU A 82 -8.42 10.83 -12.23
N GLY A 83 -9.40 10.18 -12.85
CA GLY A 83 -9.18 9.01 -13.70
C GLY A 83 -8.56 9.31 -15.06
N PHE A 84 -8.46 8.26 -15.87
CA PHE A 84 -7.99 8.33 -17.25
C PHE A 84 -9.05 9.00 -18.15
N ALA A 85 -8.64 9.89 -19.05
CA ALA A 85 -9.57 10.50 -20.01
C ALA A 85 -10.03 9.51 -21.08
N GLU A 86 -9.15 8.59 -21.48
CA GLU A 86 -9.40 7.62 -22.54
C GLU A 86 -9.34 6.19 -22.00
N LYS A 87 -10.31 5.36 -22.43
CA LYS A 87 -10.32 3.92 -22.13
C LYS A 87 -9.05 3.24 -22.64
N LYS A 88 -8.55 3.61 -23.83
CA LYS A 88 -7.38 3.01 -24.46
C LYS A 88 -6.12 3.18 -23.62
N THR A 89 -5.93 4.36 -23.03
CA THR A 89 -4.83 4.62 -22.08
C THR A 89 -4.95 3.72 -20.86
N CYS A 90 -6.15 3.57 -20.32
CA CYS A 90 -6.45 2.68 -19.20
C CYS A 90 -6.07 1.22 -19.51
N ASP A 91 -6.43 0.73 -20.70
CA ASP A 91 -6.11 -0.64 -21.17
C ASP A 91 -4.59 -0.88 -21.23
N VAL A 92 -3.81 0.09 -21.74
CA VAL A 92 -2.35 -0.01 -21.83
C VAL A 92 -1.71 -0.06 -20.45
N ILE A 93 -2.17 0.77 -19.52
CA ILE A 93 -1.66 0.79 -18.13
C ILE A 93 -1.99 -0.48 -17.38
N ALA A 94 -3.24 -0.96 -17.45
CA ALA A 94 -3.61 -2.22 -16.83
C ALA A 94 -2.75 -3.39 -17.33
N THR A 95 -2.47 -3.42 -18.63
CA THR A 95 -1.58 -4.41 -19.26
C THR A 95 -0.14 -4.29 -18.74
N LEU A 96 0.38 -3.07 -18.59
CA LEU A 96 1.71 -2.83 -18.03
C LEU A 96 1.81 -3.33 -16.59
N VAL A 97 0.80 -3.07 -15.76
CA VAL A 97 0.80 -3.51 -14.36
C VAL A 97 0.76 -5.04 -14.28
N ILE A 98 -0.04 -5.73 -15.11
CA ILE A 98 -0.01 -7.20 -15.18
C ILE A 98 1.38 -7.71 -15.56
N LYS A 99 2.04 -7.10 -16.56
CA LYS A 99 3.41 -7.46 -16.95
C LYS A 99 4.39 -7.29 -15.78
N LYS A 100 4.25 -6.23 -14.99
CA LYS A 100 5.07 -5.99 -13.79
C LYS A 100 4.83 -7.04 -12.71
N ILE A 101 3.56 -7.33 -12.41
CA ILE A 101 3.16 -8.39 -11.46
C ILE A 101 3.80 -9.72 -11.86
N ASN A 102 3.66 -10.12 -13.13
CA ASN A 102 4.20 -11.38 -13.65
C ASN A 102 5.75 -11.41 -13.62
N SER A 103 6.41 -10.25 -13.68
CA SER A 103 7.88 -10.16 -13.60
C SER A 103 8.43 -10.21 -12.16
N GLY A 104 7.57 -10.36 -11.14
CA GLY A 104 7.97 -10.36 -9.72
C GLY A 104 8.40 -8.98 -9.20
N LYS A 105 8.32 -7.93 -10.02
CA LYS A 105 8.59 -6.55 -9.63
C LYS A 105 7.34 -5.99 -8.96
N MET A 106 7.24 -6.17 -7.64
CA MET A 106 6.12 -5.69 -6.85
C MET A 106 6.17 -4.16 -6.68
N ILE A 107 5.81 -3.42 -7.73
CA ILE A 107 5.34 -2.04 -7.62
C ILE A 107 4.04 -1.94 -8.43
N PRO A 108 2.86 -1.98 -7.76
CA PRO A 108 1.57 -1.87 -8.44
C PRO A 108 1.29 -0.45 -8.96
N ALA A 109 2.11 0.53 -8.54
CA ALA A 109 2.05 1.89 -9.02
C ALA A 109 2.88 2.06 -10.31
N VAL A 110 2.29 2.69 -11.31
CA VAL A 110 3.02 3.23 -12.47
C VAL A 110 3.35 4.68 -12.14
N ASN A 111 4.60 5.10 -12.32
CA ASN A 111 5.01 6.49 -12.08
C ASN A 111 4.98 7.33 -13.38
N ASP A 112 5.00 8.66 -13.27
CA ASP A 112 4.90 9.57 -14.42
C ASP A 112 5.97 9.32 -15.48
N ARG A 113 7.19 8.96 -15.08
CA ARG A 113 8.29 8.66 -16.03
C ARG A 113 7.98 7.43 -16.88
N GLU A 114 7.34 6.42 -16.30
CA GLU A 114 6.91 5.25 -17.03
C GLU A 114 5.77 5.61 -17.99
N LEU A 115 4.84 6.44 -17.56
CA LEU A 115 3.72 6.91 -18.40
C LEU A 115 4.24 7.70 -19.61
N ASP A 116 5.20 8.59 -19.40
CA ASP A 116 5.92 9.31 -20.46
C ASP A 116 6.61 8.35 -21.44
N ALA A 117 7.25 7.29 -20.95
CA ALA A 117 7.93 6.29 -21.80
C ALA A 117 6.95 5.52 -22.71
N TYR A 118 5.67 5.43 -22.32
CA TYR A 118 4.61 4.84 -23.14
C TYR A 118 3.86 5.87 -24.01
N GLY A 119 4.32 7.12 -24.03
CA GLY A 119 3.66 8.21 -24.77
C GLY A 119 2.30 8.60 -24.19
N LEU A 120 2.01 8.20 -22.96
CA LEU A 120 0.76 8.47 -22.27
C LEU A 120 0.92 9.75 -21.46
N LYS A 121 1.03 10.87 -22.16
CA LYS A 121 0.93 12.20 -21.54
C LYS A 121 -0.53 12.60 -21.44
N LYS A 122 -0.90 13.12 -20.28
CA LYS A 122 -2.14 13.87 -20.10
C LYS A 122 -1.93 15.31 -20.58
#